data_AF-A0A4Q5QDM4-F1
#
_entry.id   AF-A0A4Q5QDM4-F1
#
_cell.length_a   1.000
_cell.length_b   1.000
_cell.length_c   1.000
_cell.angle_alpha   90.00
_cell.angle_beta   90.00
_cell.angle_gamma   90.00
#
_symmetry.space_group_name_H-M   'P 1'
#
loop_
_entity.id
_entity.type
_entity.pdbx_description
1 polymer ?
#
loop_
_entity_poly.entity_id
_entity_poly.type
_entity_poly.pdbx_seq_one_letter_code
_entity_poly.pdbx_strand_id
1 'polypeptide(L)'
;STFQALQHRMAKMFTELELMRSVVEAALEAIDAGRSDVDQAVSLAKAVGGETLKLVSREMVQLHGGIGMTDEHDAGLYMKRAAVIEPMWGNAAYHRERFAQLNGY
;
A
#
# COMPACT_ATOMS: atom_id res chain seq x y z
N SER A 1 -10.56 1.37 30.33
CA SER A 1 -10.60 1.97 28.98
C SER A 1 -9.45 1.43 28.16
N THR A 2 -9.70 0.36 27.41
CA THR A 2 -8.69 -0.34 26.61
C THR A 2 -8.31 0.50 25.38
N PHE A 3 -7.05 0.44 24.93
CA PHE A 3 -6.37 1.25 23.89
C PHE A 3 -7.16 1.59 22.60
N GLN A 4 -8.23 2.38 22.69
CA GLN A 4 -9.12 2.73 21.56
C GLN A 4 -8.37 3.41 20.42
N ALA A 5 -7.41 4.29 20.73
CA ALA A 5 -6.62 4.98 19.73
C ALA A 5 -5.77 3.99 18.88
N LEU A 6 -5.21 2.95 19.51
CA LEU A 6 -4.46 1.91 18.79
C LEU A 6 -5.40 1.05 17.96
N GLN A 7 -6.53 0.64 18.54
CA GLN A 7 -7.54 -0.15 17.82
C GLN A 7 -8.09 0.58 16.58
N HIS A 8 -8.36 1.88 16.69
CA HIS A 8 -8.79 2.70 15.56
C HIS A 8 -7.76 2.74 14.43
N ARG A 9 -6.48 2.92 14.77
CA ARG A 9 -5.37 2.90 13.80
C ARG A 9 -5.22 1.53 13.13
N MET A 10 -5.31 0.45 13.91
CA MET A 10 -5.27 -0.91 13.39
C MET A 10 -6.45 -1.22 12.47
N ALA A 11 -7.66 -0.79 12.84
CA ALA A 11 -8.85 -0.93 11.99
C ALA A 11 -8.68 -0.16 10.67
N LYS A 12 -8.13 1.07 10.71
CA LYS A 12 -7.81 1.82 9.50
C LYS A 12 -6.82 1.07 8.61
N MET A 13 -5.69 0.62 9.15
CA MET A 13 -4.71 -0.15 8.37
C MET A 13 -5.32 -1.41 7.76
N PHE A 14 -6.17 -2.11 8.49
CA PHE A 14 -6.86 -3.30 8.00
C PHE A 14 -7.73 -2.95 6.78
N THR A 15 -8.52 -1.88 6.84
CA THR A 15 -9.32 -1.42 5.69
C THR A 15 -8.45 -1.10 4.47
N GLU A 16 -7.31 -0.43 4.67
CA GLU A 16 -6.40 -0.07 3.56
C GLU A 16 -5.71 -1.31 2.95
N LEU A 17 -5.42 -2.33 3.77
CA LEU A 17 -4.90 -3.62 3.30
C LEU A 17 -5.94 -4.40 2.49
N GLU A 18 -7.20 -4.41 2.93
CA GLU A 18 -8.29 -5.05 2.19
C GLU A 18 -8.56 -4.33 0.86
N LEU A 19 -8.57 -2.99 0.85
CA LEU A 19 -8.67 -2.22 -0.39
C LEU A 19 -7.51 -2.54 -1.35
N MET A 20 -6.28 -2.55 -0.85
CA MET A 20 -5.09 -2.91 -1.62
C MET A 20 -5.22 -4.32 -2.21
N ARG A 21 -5.67 -5.29 -1.41
CA ARG A 21 -5.93 -6.66 -1.88
C ARG A 21 -6.95 -6.68 -3.02
N SER A 22 -8.09 -6.03 -2.84
CA SER A 22 -9.16 -6.01 -3.84
C SER A 22 -8.69 -5.42 -5.17
N VAL A 23 -7.94 -4.32 -5.16
CA VAL A 23 -7.47 -3.72 -6.43
C VAL A 23 -6.37 -4.53 -7.10
N VAL A 24 -5.53 -5.24 -6.34
CA VAL A 24 -4.54 -6.17 -6.89
C VAL A 24 -5.23 -7.37 -7.53
N GLU A 25 -6.21 -7.96 -6.84
CA GLU A 25 -6.99 -9.08 -7.38
C GLU A 25 -7.75 -8.67 -8.65
N ALA A 26 -8.36 -7.48 -8.66
CA ALA A 26 -9.02 -6.94 -9.86
C ALA A 26 -8.05 -6.71 -11.04
N ALA A 27 -6.82 -6.27 -10.77
CA ALA A 27 -5.81 -6.11 -11.81
C ALA A 27 -5.33 -7.46 -12.36
N LEU A 28 -5.15 -8.47 -11.51
CA LEU A 28 -4.82 -9.84 -11.93
C LEU A 28 -5.94 -10.44 -12.77
N GLU A 29 -7.20 -10.31 -12.32
CA GLU A 29 -8.36 -10.76 -13.09
C GLU A 29 -8.45 -10.07 -14.46
N ALA A 30 -8.16 -8.76 -14.53
CA ALA A 30 -8.12 -8.02 -15.79
C ALA A 30 -7.06 -8.57 -16.75
N ILE A 31 -5.88 -8.94 -16.23
CA ILE A 31 -4.80 -9.56 -17.01
C ILE A 31 -5.25 -10.93 -17.54
N ASP A 32 -5.78 -11.79 -16.67
CA ASP A 32 -6.19 -13.14 -17.02
C ASP A 32 -7.33 -13.15 -18.05
N ALA A 33 -8.26 -12.20 -17.92
CA ALA A 33 -9.39 -12.04 -18.84
C ALA A 33 -9.05 -11.28 -20.13
N GLY A 34 -7.81 -10.75 -20.27
CA GLY A 34 -7.41 -9.96 -21.43
C GLY A 34 -8.26 -8.70 -21.61
N ARG A 35 -8.68 -8.06 -20.52
CA ARG A 35 -9.53 -6.87 -20.56
C ARG A 35 -8.83 -5.70 -21.23
N SER A 36 -9.61 -4.79 -21.82
CA SER A 36 -9.07 -3.59 -22.48
C SER A 36 -8.49 -2.55 -21.51
N ASP A 37 -8.77 -2.68 -20.20
CA ASP A 37 -8.39 -1.71 -19.17
C ASP A 37 -7.30 -2.23 -18.21
N VAL A 38 -6.51 -3.22 -18.64
CA VAL A 38 -5.40 -3.78 -17.87
C VAL A 38 -4.43 -2.70 -17.39
N ASP A 39 -4.07 -1.75 -18.25
CA ASP A 39 -3.12 -0.70 -17.91
C ASP A 39 -3.64 0.23 -16.79
N GLN A 40 -4.94 0.54 -16.82
CA GLN A 40 -5.62 1.30 -15.78
C GLN A 40 -5.63 0.49 -14.48
N ALA A 41 -6.04 -0.77 -14.53
CA ALA A 41 -6.15 -1.62 -13.35
C ALA A 41 -4.80 -1.83 -12.65
N VAL A 42 -3.73 -2.09 -13.42
CA VAL A 42 -2.36 -2.23 -12.88
C VAL A 42 -1.86 -0.93 -12.28
N SER A 43 -2.10 0.21 -12.93
CA SER A 43 -1.69 1.52 -12.40
C SER A 43 -2.42 1.84 -11.10
N LEU A 44 -3.73 1.59 -11.03
CA LEU A 44 -4.51 1.74 -9.81
C LEU A 44 -3.98 0.84 -8.68
N ALA A 45 -3.75 -0.44 -8.96
CA ALA A 45 -3.22 -1.39 -7.99
C ALA A 45 -1.85 -0.95 -7.44
N LYS A 46 -0.97 -0.47 -8.32
CA LYS A 46 0.36 0.01 -7.92
C LYS A 46 0.30 1.31 -7.10
N ALA A 47 -0.60 2.23 -7.45
CA ALA A 47 -0.81 3.45 -6.68
C ALA A 47 -1.30 3.15 -5.25
N VAL A 48 -2.39 2.38 -5.13
CA VAL A 48 -2.96 1.98 -3.84
C VAL A 48 -1.95 1.18 -3.02
N GLY A 49 -1.27 0.21 -3.64
CA GLY A 49 -0.25 -0.60 -2.98
C GLY A 49 0.91 0.23 -2.41
N GLY A 50 1.37 1.26 -3.14
CA GLY A 50 2.39 2.18 -2.66
C GLY A 50 1.93 3.01 -1.45
N GLU A 51 0.71 3.53 -1.49
CA GLU A 51 0.13 4.32 -0.39
C GLU A 51 -0.11 3.47 0.86
N THR A 52 -0.69 2.27 0.70
CA THR A 52 -0.91 1.32 1.80
C THR A 52 0.41 0.85 2.41
N LEU A 53 1.42 0.50 1.59
CA LEU A 53 2.74 0.10 2.08
C LEU A 53 3.40 1.18 2.94
N LYS A 54 3.31 2.45 2.49
CA LYS A 54 3.85 3.59 3.24
C LYS A 54 3.11 3.82 4.56
N LEU A 55 1.79 3.68 4.58
CA LEU A 55 1.00 3.78 5.81
C LEU A 55 1.36 2.68 6.80
N VAL A 56 1.22 1.42 6.40
CA VAL A 56 1.34 0.25 7.29
C VAL A 56 2.76 0.13 7.83
N SER A 57 3.79 0.36 7.01
CA SER A 57 5.19 0.30 7.48
C SER A 57 5.51 1.35 8.55
N ARG A 58 4.95 2.56 8.44
CA ARG A 58 5.11 3.62 9.45
C ARG A 58 4.34 3.30 10.73
N GLU A 59 3.10 2.85 10.58
CA GLU A 59 2.25 2.48 11.70
C GLU A 59 2.81 1.30 12.48
N MET A 60 3.43 0.32 11.80
CA MET A 60 4.11 -0.81 12.44
C MET A 60 5.18 -0.35 13.45
N VAL A 61 6.01 0.62 13.09
CA VAL A 61 6.99 1.21 14.02
C VAL A 61 6.29 1.92 15.18
N GLN A 62 5.27 2.72 14.89
CA GLN A 62 4.58 3.53 15.90
C GLN A 62 3.75 2.71 16.90
N LEU A 63 3.20 1.56 16.48
CA LEU A 63 2.45 0.66 17.36
C LEU A 63 3.36 -0.05 18.38
N HIS A 64 4.61 -0.32 17.99
CA HIS A 64 5.59 -0.97 18.87
C HIS A 64 6.40 0.05 19.69
N GLY A 65 6.39 1.33 19.30
CA GLY A 65 7.12 2.37 20.00
C GLY A 65 8.64 2.22 19.83
N GLY A 66 9.40 2.43 20.90
CA GLY A 66 10.87 2.44 20.85
C GLY A 66 11.48 1.17 20.26
N ILE A 67 10.95 -0.01 20.62
CA ILE A 67 11.43 -1.30 20.09
C ILE A 67 11.23 -1.44 18.58
N GLY A 68 10.26 -0.72 17.99
CA GLY A 68 10.04 -0.75 16.55
C GLY A 68 11.15 -0.07 15.75
N MET A 69 12.03 0.70 16.40
CA MET A 69 13.18 1.37 15.78
C MET A 69 14.49 0.59 15.95
N THR A 70 14.48 -0.48 16.75
CA THR A 70 15.68 -1.27 17.06
C THR A 70 15.76 -2.53 16.18
N ASP A 71 16.89 -3.23 16.21
CA ASP A 71 17.08 -4.46 15.40
C ASP A 71 16.51 -5.71 16.09
N GLU A 72 16.01 -5.59 17.33
CA GLU A 72 15.32 -6.65 18.08
C GLU A 72 13.88 -6.89 17.60
N HIS A 73 13.33 -6.00 16.76
CA HIS A 73 12.03 -6.16 16.12
C HIS A 73 12.08 -5.82 14.63
N ASP A 74 11.41 -6.60 13.80
CA ASP A 74 11.45 -6.45 12.34
C ASP A 74 10.75 -5.18 11.79
N ALA A 75 10.20 -4.31 12.64
CA ALA A 75 9.44 -3.15 12.17
C ALA A 75 10.34 -2.18 11.39
N GLY A 76 11.56 -1.95 11.88
CA GLY A 76 12.58 -1.19 11.16
C GLY A 76 13.01 -1.86 9.85
N LEU A 77 13.10 -3.19 9.80
CA LEU A 77 13.42 -3.94 8.58
C LEU A 77 12.35 -3.71 7.48
N TYR A 78 11.07 -3.86 7.82
CA TYR A 78 9.98 -3.65 6.87
C TYR A 78 9.85 -2.19 6.42
N MET A 79 10.12 -1.22 7.31
CA MET A 79 10.17 0.19 6.94
C MET A 79 11.29 0.49 5.92
N LYS A 80 12.50 -0.04 6.15
CA LYS A 80 13.63 0.09 5.21
C LYS A 80 13.29 -0.54 3.85
N ARG A 81 12.69 -1.75 3.87
CA ARG A 81 12.26 -2.45 2.65
C ARG A 81 11.17 -1.67 1.89
N ALA A 82 10.21 -1.09 2.60
CA ALA A 82 9.17 -0.26 2.01
C ALA A 82 9.76 0.95 1.27
N ALA A 83 10.75 1.62 1.86
CA ALA A 83 11.43 2.77 1.24
C ALA A 83 12.13 2.41 -0.09
N VAL A 84 12.59 1.17 -0.24
CA VAL A 84 13.22 0.68 -1.48
C VAL A 84 12.19 0.27 -2.52
N ILE A 85 11.12 -0.44 -2.11
CA ILE A 85 10.11 -0.99 -3.02
C ILE A 85 9.13 0.09 -3.53
N GLU A 86 8.80 1.09 -2.72
CA GLU A 86 7.82 2.11 -3.08
C GLU A 86 8.13 2.81 -4.42
N PRO A 87 9.36 3.29 -4.68
CA PRO A 87 9.69 3.92 -5.96
C PRO A 87 9.95 2.93 -7.11
N MET A 88 10.09 1.63 -6.84
CA MET A 88 10.32 0.63 -7.89
C MET A 88 9.15 0.57 -8.86
N TRP A 89 9.46 0.67 -10.15
CA TRP A 89 8.51 0.70 -11.26
C TRP A 89 7.51 1.86 -11.21
N GLY A 90 7.91 2.99 -10.62
CA GLY A 90 7.08 4.18 -10.47
C GLY A 90 6.37 4.22 -9.11
N ASN A 91 6.39 5.38 -8.49
CA ASN A 91 5.76 5.63 -7.19
C ASN A 91 4.24 5.86 -7.33
N ALA A 92 3.54 6.01 -6.19
CA ALA A 92 2.09 6.19 -6.21
C ALA A 92 1.62 7.42 -7.01
N ALA A 93 2.38 8.52 -6.96
CA ALA A 93 2.05 9.74 -7.70
C ALA A 93 2.14 9.52 -9.22
N TYR A 94 3.20 8.85 -9.69
CA TYR A 94 3.36 8.47 -11.09
C TYR A 94 2.18 7.62 -11.58
N HIS A 95 1.77 6.62 -10.80
CA HIS A 95 0.69 5.72 -11.20
C HIS A 95 -0.70 6.38 -11.14
N ARG A 96 -0.93 7.32 -10.22
CA ARG A 96 -2.14 8.16 -10.22
C ARG A 96 -2.23 9.04 -11.47
N GLU A 97 -1.12 9.66 -11.85
CA GLU A 97 -1.03 10.47 -13.08
C GLU A 97 -1.26 9.60 -14.33
N ARG A 98 -0.58 8.45 -14.42
CA ARG A 98 -0.79 7.49 -15.52
C ARG A 98 -2.24 7.03 -15.60
N PHE A 99 -2.87 6.74 -14.46
CA PHE A 99 -4.28 6.36 -14.41
C PHE A 99 -5.18 7.47 -14.95
N ALA A 100 -4.95 8.73 -14.56
CA ALA A 100 -5.71 9.88 -15.06
C ALA A 100 -5.61 10.01 -16.59
N GLN A 101 -4.38 9.96 -17.12
CA GLN A 101 -4.10 10.05 -18.56
C GLN A 101 -4.78 8.92 -19.35
N LEU A 102 -4.76 7.68 -18.83
CA LEU A 102 -5.43 6.53 -19.45
C LEU A 102 -6.97 6.63 -19.42
N ASN A 103 -7.54 7.50 -18.59
CA ASN A 103 -8.98 7.78 -18.52
C ASN A 103 -9.37 9.10 -19.21
N GLY A 104 -8.41 9.81 -19.82
CA GLY A 104 -8.66 11.07 -20.54
C GLY A 104 -8.83 12.30 -19.65
N TYR A 105 -8.32 12.26 -18.41
CA TYR A 105 -8.17 13.42 -17.53
C TYR A 105 -6.74 13.95 -17.60
#